data_AF-A0A5C5TIB0-F1
#
_entry.id   AF-A0A5C5TIB0-F1
#
_cell.length_a   1.000
_cell.length_b   1.000
_cell.length_c   1.000
_cell.angle_alpha   90.00
_cell.angle_beta   90.00
_cell.angle_gamma   90.00
#
_symmetry.space_group_name_H-M   'P 1'
#
loop_
_entity.id
_entity.type
_entity.pdbx_description
1 polymer ?
#
loop_
_entity_poly.entity_id
_entity_poly.type
_entity_poly.pdbx_seq_one_letter_code
_entity_poly.pdbx_strand_id
1 'polypeptide(L)'
;MAKQVLVTLVVAALAAPVPAAAQMDTLTPHLENQRNANIRNHQQRLHEQRTKGPRTSPQGRVTPPQRQTTPHARITPAQRQAAWSRHKAEYRRRLLSGGPASADRWLDQQILAGR
;
A
#
# COMPACT_ATOMS: atom_id res chain seq x y z
N MET A 1 25.93 26.10 49.66
CA MET A 1 24.49 26.12 49.97
C MET A 1 23.84 27.23 49.15
N ALA A 2 23.51 26.95 47.89
CA ALA A 2 22.81 27.89 47.01
C ALA A 2 21.50 27.23 46.57
N LYS A 3 20.41 27.65 47.21
CA LYS A 3 19.04 27.48 46.73
C LYS A 3 18.87 28.39 45.52
N GLN A 4 18.40 27.89 44.38
CA GLN A 4 17.52 28.70 43.52
C GLN A 4 16.72 27.86 42.50
N VAL A 5 15.43 27.75 42.83
CA VAL A 5 14.25 27.92 41.99
C VAL A 5 14.13 27.05 40.74
N LEU A 6 13.33 25.99 40.92
CA LEU A 6 12.70 25.18 39.90
C LEU A 6 11.65 26.03 39.15
N VAL A 7 11.94 26.44 37.92
CA VAL A 7 10.95 27.10 37.05
C VAL A 7 10.14 26.02 36.35
N THR A 8 9.00 25.65 36.94
CA THR A 8 8.00 24.80 36.28
C THR A 8 7.29 25.64 35.23
N LEU A 9 7.67 25.50 33.96
CA LEU A 9 6.96 26.11 32.85
C LEU A 9 5.76 25.23 32.51
N VAL A 10 4.61 25.54 33.12
CA VAL A 10 3.32 24.93 32.77
C VAL A 10 2.90 25.50 31.41
N VAL A 11 3.22 24.79 30.33
CA VAL A 11 2.58 25.02 29.04
C VAL A 11 1.18 24.43 29.12
N ALA A 12 0.21 25.24 29.53
CA ALA A 12 -1.19 24.98 29.30
C ALA A 12 -1.44 25.14 27.79
N ALA A 13 -1.16 24.07 27.02
CA ALA A 13 -1.61 23.97 25.65
C ALA A 13 -3.14 23.87 25.67
N LEU A 14 -3.79 25.01 25.49
CA LEU A 14 -5.21 25.10 25.17
C LEU A 14 -5.48 24.15 24.00
N ALA A 15 -6.14 23.03 24.30
CA ALA A 15 -6.70 22.14 23.31
C ALA A 15 -7.86 22.88 22.61
N ALA A 16 -7.51 23.73 21.65
CA ALA A 16 -8.46 24.16 20.65
C ALA A 16 -8.85 22.92 19.83
N PRO A 17 -10.13 22.52 19.76
CA PRO A 17 -10.56 21.52 18.79
C PRO A 17 -10.39 22.14 17.41
N VAL A 18 -9.28 21.86 16.74
CA VAL A 18 -9.15 22.11 15.30
C VAL A 18 -10.24 21.26 14.63
N PRO A 19 -11.18 21.86 13.87
CA PRO A 19 -12.22 21.07 13.23
C PRO A 19 -11.57 20.19 12.16
N ALA A 20 -11.34 18.92 12.49
CA ALA A 20 -10.86 17.90 11.56
C ALA A 20 -11.81 17.71 10.35
N ALA A 21 -13.04 18.21 10.46
CA ALA A 21 -14.05 18.20 9.40
C ALA A 21 -13.67 19.02 8.16
N ALA A 22 -12.87 20.10 8.30
CA ALA A 22 -12.51 20.94 7.16
C ALA A 22 -11.50 20.27 6.20
N GLN A 23 -10.78 19.25 6.67
CA GLN A 23 -9.74 18.59 5.87
C GLN A 23 -10.32 17.50 4.95
N MET A 24 -11.52 16.98 5.23
CA MET A 24 -12.15 15.95 4.40
C MET A 24 -12.73 16.49 3.09
N ASP A 25 -13.22 17.74 3.09
CA ASP A 25 -13.87 18.33 1.92
C ASP A 25 -12.89 18.60 0.77
N THR A 26 -11.63 18.97 1.08
CA THR A 26 -10.58 19.24 0.07
C THR A 26 -9.80 18.01 -0.38
N LEU A 27 -9.73 16.96 0.45
CA LEU A 27 -9.11 15.68 0.10
C LEU A 27 -9.95 14.90 -0.92
N THR A 28 -11.26 15.05 -0.85
CA THR A 28 -12.25 14.39 -1.73
C THR A 28 -12.04 14.70 -3.22
N PRO A 29 -11.96 15.96 -3.68
CA PRO A 29 -11.79 16.26 -5.10
C PRO A 29 -10.43 15.79 -5.65
N HIS A 30 -9.36 15.84 -4.86
CA HIS A 30 -8.05 15.37 -5.30
C HIS A 30 -8.02 13.84 -5.48
N LEU A 31 -8.57 13.10 -4.51
CA LEU A 31 -8.67 11.63 -4.61
C LEU A 31 -9.60 11.20 -5.74
N GLU A 32 -10.68 11.93 -5.97
CA GLU A 32 -11.60 11.67 -7.08
C GLU A 32 -10.94 11.93 -8.45
N ASN A 33 -10.14 12.99 -8.57
CA ASN A 33 -9.33 13.23 -9.76
C ASN A 33 -8.31 12.11 -10.00
N GLN A 34 -7.63 11.64 -8.94
CA GLN A 34 -6.69 10.52 -9.04
C GLN A 34 -7.40 9.22 -9.47
N ARG A 35 -8.56 8.94 -8.88
CA ARG A 35 -9.40 7.79 -9.25
C ARG A 35 -9.80 7.85 -10.72
N ASN A 36 -10.30 8.99 -11.18
CA ASN A 36 -10.76 9.18 -12.56
C ASN A 36 -9.60 9.12 -13.57
N ALA A 37 -8.41 9.61 -13.21
CA ALA A 37 -7.21 9.42 -14.02
C ALA A 37 -6.81 7.93 -14.11
N ASN A 38 -6.87 7.21 -13.00
CA ASN A 38 -6.52 5.78 -12.98
C ASN A 38 -7.50 4.93 -13.81
N ILE A 39 -8.81 5.21 -13.70
CA ILE A 39 -9.85 4.55 -14.50
C ILE A 39 -9.61 4.79 -16.00
N ARG A 40 -9.36 6.05 -16.42
CA ARG A 40 -9.06 6.37 -17.82
C ARG A 40 -7.83 5.64 -18.34
N ASN A 41 -6.73 5.67 -17.58
CA ASN A 41 -5.50 4.95 -17.94
C ASN A 41 -5.73 3.43 -18.03
N HIS A 42 -6.55 2.87 -17.15
CA HIS A 42 -6.90 1.46 -17.20
C HIS A 42 -7.72 1.11 -18.45
N GLN A 43 -8.75 1.90 -18.77
CA GLN A 43 -9.56 1.70 -19.98
C GLN A 43 -8.72 1.82 -21.25
N GLN A 44 -7.81 2.81 -21.32
CA GLN A 44 -6.87 2.94 -22.44
C GLN A 44 -5.99 1.70 -22.60
N ARG A 45 -5.40 1.19 -21.51
CA ARG A 45 -4.60 -0.05 -21.57
C ARG A 45 -5.40 -1.26 -22.07
N LEU A 46 -6.67 -1.38 -21.66
CA LEU A 46 -7.53 -2.45 -22.16
C LEU A 46 -7.81 -2.31 -23.66
N HIS A 47 -8.04 -1.09 -24.14
CA HIS A 47 -8.21 -0.83 -25.57
C HIS A 47 -6.94 -1.15 -26.36
N GLU A 48 -5.77 -0.74 -25.89
CA GLU A 48 -4.49 -1.08 -26.54
C GLU A 48 -4.21 -2.59 -26.57
N GLN A 49 -4.54 -3.31 -25.50
CA GLN A 49 -4.41 -4.78 -25.47
C GLN A 49 -5.37 -5.46 -26.45
N ARG A 50 -6.56 -4.89 -26.65
CA ARG A 50 -7.58 -5.43 -27.54
C ARG A 50 -7.32 -5.11 -29.02
N THR A 51 -6.76 -3.94 -29.33
CA THR A 51 -6.36 -3.58 -30.70
C THR A 51 -5.04 -4.23 -31.12
N LYS A 52 -4.17 -4.55 -30.16
CA LYS A 52 -2.96 -5.37 -30.36
C LYS A 52 -3.23 -6.85 -30.10
N GLY A 53 -4.40 -7.35 -30.51
CA GLY A 53 -4.72 -8.78 -30.52
C GLY A 53 -3.64 -9.61 -31.22
N PRO A 54 -3.53 -10.91 -30.92
CA PRO A 54 -2.36 -11.71 -31.23
C PRO A 54 -2.09 -11.70 -32.73
N ARG A 55 -0.91 -11.20 -33.12
CA ARG A 55 -0.39 -11.32 -34.47
C ARG A 55 -0.18 -12.81 -34.72
N THR A 56 -1.15 -13.46 -35.34
CA THR A 56 -1.01 -14.81 -35.88
C THR A 56 -0.02 -14.74 -37.03
N SER A 57 1.27 -14.86 -36.72
CA SER A 57 2.24 -15.37 -37.67
C SER A 57 1.99 -16.88 -37.77
N PRO A 58 1.63 -17.44 -38.95
CA PRO A 58 1.90 -18.85 -39.16
C PRO A 58 3.43 -19.00 -39.12
N GLN A 59 3.92 -20.11 -38.58
CA GLN A 59 5.34 -20.39 -38.33
C GLN A 59 5.95 -19.68 -37.12
N GLY A 60 6.31 -20.52 -36.13
CA GLY A 60 7.18 -20.15 -35.02
C GLY A 60 6.40 -19.82 -33.75
N ARG A 61 6.24 -20.82 -32.88
CA ARG A 61 5.90 -20.64 -31.47
C ARG A 61 7.00 -19.77 -30.84
N VAL A 62 6.85 -18.45 -30.91
CA VAL A 62 7.62 -17.50 -30.10
C VAL A 62 6.76 -17.18 -28.90
N THR A 63 7.00 -17.95 -27.84
CA THR A 63 6.59 -17.63 -26.48
C THR A 63 6.86 -16.14 -26.24
N PRO A 64 5.91 -15.34 -25.72
CA PRO A 64 6.26 -13.99 -25.26
C PRO A 64 7.44 -14.13 -24.29
N PRO A 65 8.36 -13.14 -24.18
CA PRO A 65 9.30 -13.12 -23.08
C PRO A 65 8.45 -13.07 -21.82
N GLN A 66 8.20 -14.25 -21.28
CA GLN A 66 7.63 -14.47 -19.98
C GLN A 66 8.66 -13.78 -19.11
N ARG A 67 8.38 -12.52 -18.73
CA ARG A 67 9.08 -11.90 -17.61
C ARG A 67 9.02 -12.97 -16.56
N GLN A 68 10.15 -13.60 -16.31
CA GLN A 68 10.34 -14.54 -15.25
C GLN A 68 10.21 -13.70 -13.98
N THR A 69 8.97 -13.31 -13.66
CA THR A 69 8.57 -13.30 -12.27
C THR A 69 8.78 -14.74 -11.88
N THR A 70 9.89 -15.01 -11.21
CA THR A 70 10.11 -16.19 -10.38
C THR A 70 8.74 -16.68 -9.91
N PRO A 71 8.39 -17.98 -9.99
CA PRO A 71 7.12 -18.46 -9.51
C PRO A 71 7.08 -18.29 -7.99
N HIS A 72 6.86 -17.06 -7.52
CA HIS A 72 6.43 -16.75 -6.19
C HIS A 72 5.08 -17.44 -6.11
N ALA A 73 5.01 -18.45 -5.23
CA ALA A 73 3.77 -19.12 -4.91
C ALA A 73 2.66 -18.07 -4.83
N ARG A 74 1.59 -18.24 -5.62
CA ARG A 74 0.49 -17.26 -5.63
C ARG A 74 -0.12 -17.21 -4.24
N ILE A 75 0.24 -16.19 -3.47
CA ILE A 75 -0.33 -15.92 -2.15
C ILE A 75 -1.79 -15.56 -2.38
N THR A 76 -2.69 -16.39 -1.88
CA THR A 76 -4.13 -16.10 -2.00
C THR A 76 -4.54 -15.04 -0.98
N PRO A 77 -5.60 -14.26 -1.25
CA PRO A 77 -6.14 -13.31 -0.27
C PRO A 77 -6.47 -13.96 1.08
N ALA A 78 -6.96 -15.21 1.06
CA ALA A 78 -7.26 -15.97 2.27
C ALA A 78 -5.99 -16.31 3.07
N GLN A 79 -4.91 -16.72 2.40
CA GLN A 79 -3.62 -16.99 3.05
C GLN A 79 -3.06 -15.72 3.68
N ARG A 80 -3.15 -14.59 2.98
CA ARG A 80 -2.71 -13.30 3.50
C ARG A 80 -3.52 -12.86 4.72
N GLN A 81 -4.85 -13.03 4.68
CA GLN A 81 -5.72 -12.72 5.81
C GLN A 81 -5.44 -13.60 7.03
N ALA A 82 -5.18 -14.90 6.81
CA ALA A 82 -4.84 -15.84 7.87
C ALA A 82 -3.49 -15.49 8.52
N ALA A 83 -2.47 -15.21 7.71
CA ALA A 83 -1.17 -14.77 8.20
C ALA A 83 -1.28 -13.43 8.93
N TRP A 84 -2.03 -12.46 8.39
CA TRP A 84 -2.22 -11.16 9.03
C TRP A 84 -2.88 -11.30 10.41
N SER A 85 -3.90 -12.16 10.53
CA SER A 85 -4.60 -12.40 11.79
C SER A 85 -3.65 -12.99 12.86
N ARG A 86 -2.76 -13.90 12.45
CA ARG A 86 -1.73 -14.50 13.33
C ARG A 86 -0.62 -13.51 13.73
N HIS A 87 -0.36 -12.53 12.87
CA HIS A 87 0.80 -11.65 12.97
C HIS A 87 0.45 -10.17 13.18
N LYS A 88 -0.77 -9.86 13.62
CA LYS A 88 -1.34 -8.51 13.64
C LYS A 88 -0.51 -7.48 14.41
N ALA A 89 0.02 -7.87 15.57
CA ALA A 89 0.85 -6.99 16.41
C ALA A 89 2.17 -6.62 15.71
N GLU A 90 2.84 -7.61 15.13
CA GLU A 90 4.11 -7.45 14.42
C GLU A 90 3.94 -6.62 13.14
N TYR A 91 2.87 -6.91 12.39
CA TYR A 91 2.49 -6.17 11.19
C TYR A 91 2.29 -4.68 11.52
N ARG A 92 1.61 -4.37 12.63
CA ARG A 92 1.41 -2.99 13.08
C ARG A 92 2.73 -2.31 13.47
N ARG A 93 3.64 -3.01 14.16
CA ARG A 93 4.97 -2.45 14.47
C ARG A 93 5.74 -2.07 13.22
N ARG A 94 5.76 -2.97 12.23
CA ARG A 94 6.44 -2.73 10.94
C ARG A 94 5.77 -1.65 10.12
N LEU A 95 4.45 -1.56 10.17
CA LEU A 95 3.69 -0.48 9.53
C LEU A 95 4.10 0.88 10.09
N LEU A 96 4.30 1.00 11.41
CA LEU A 96 4.71 2.24 12.07
C LEU A 96 6.20 2.56 11.85
N SER A 97 7.07 1.54 11.77
CA SER A 97 8.52 1.75 11.65
C SER A 97 9.01 1.92 10.20
N GLY A 98 8.43 1.18 9.26
CA GLY A 98 8.91 1.09 7.87
C GLY A 98 7.82 1.32 6.82
N GLY A 99 6.61 1.67 7.24
CA GLY A 99 5.49 1.93 6.34
C GLY A 99 4.87 0.68 5.71
N PRO A 100 3.80 0.86 4.91
CA PRO A 100 2.96 -0.24 4.41
C PRO A 100 3.73 -1.23 3.54
N ALA A 101 4.58 -0.75 2.62
CA ALA A 101 5.36 -1.62 1.73
C ALA A 101 6.35 -2.54 2.49
N SER A 102 6.85 -2.11 3.64
CA SER A 102 7.72 -2.96 4.47
C SER A 102 6.94 -4.05 5.20
N ALA A 103 5.75 -3.71 5.70
CA ALA A 103 4.87 -4.63 6.41
C ALA A 103 4.32 -5.70 5.46
N ASP A 104 3.93 -5.31 4.24
CA ASP A 104 3.44 -6.24 3.21
C ASP A 104 4.52 -7.23 2.77
N ARG A 105 5.74 -6.77 2.47
CA ARG A 105 6.84 -7.66 2.10
C ARG A 105 7.17 -8.66 3.20
N TRP A 106 7.16 -8.21 4.45
CA TRP A 106 7.39 -9.08 5.59
C TRP A 106 6.26 -10.11 5.75
N LEU A 107 5.00 -9.70 5.60
CA LEU A 107 3.87 -10.61 5.68
C LEU A 107 3.91 -11.68 4.58
N ASP A 108 4.28 -11.28 3.36
CA ASP A 108 4.47 -12.21 2.25
C ASP A 108 5.60 -13.21 2.52
N GLN A 109 6.69 -12.77 3.16
CA GLN A 109 7.75 -13.68 3.61
C GLN A 109 7.27 -14.67 4.67
N GLN A 110 6.43 -14.26 5.62
CA GLN A 110 5.86 -15.18 6.62
C GLN A 110 4.96 -16.24 5.97
N ILE A 111 4.19 -15.86 4.95
CA ILE A 111 3.32 -16.80 4.22
C ILE A 111 4.16 -17.80 3.43
N LEU A 112 5.25 -17.34 2.80
CA LEU A 112 6.17 -18.21 2.05
C LEU A 112 6.97 -19.14 2.96
N ALA A 113 7.35 -18.70 4.17
CA ALA A 113 8.10 -19.50 5.14
C ALA A 113 7.23 -20.52 5.90
N GLY A 114 5.92 -20.27 6.00
CA GLY A 114 4.96 -21.17 6.65
C GLY A 114 4.34 -22.22 5.72
N ARG A 115 4.86 -22.38 4.51
CA ARG A 115 4.44 -23.37 3.52
C ARG A 115 5.46 -24.50 3.43
#